data_AF-A0A6C0DRM4-F1
#
_entry.id   AF-A0A6C0DRM4-F1
#
_cell.length_a   1.000
_cell.length_b   1.000
_cell.length_c   1.000
_cell.angle_alpha   90.00
_cell.angle_beta   90.00
_cell.angle_gamma   90.00
#
_symmetry.space_group_name_H-M   'P 1'
#
loop_
_entity.id
_entity.type
_entity.pdbx_description
1 polymer ?
#
loop_
_entity_poly.entity_id
_entity_poly.type
_entity_poly.pdbx_seq_one_letter_code
_entity_poly.pdbx_strand_id
1 'polypeptide(L)'
;MFQIINKPILIIQASPIRTASIVLVNVLQGLIYELSNKPILDMTNNIVINNFINNTNVVRTHYLDFNYLMNLYGKKYDVYFVCSERQEKGVLIDSGYRNMRNIIIFDYAELLETPTNAIDNIVDTVYKRFIKMIPNSDIIFSTLTAKKRLREMNNYYETIKTRPFTYINIFYGIHGSHRSVDSSGNLLPTSK
;
A
#
# COMPACT_ATOMS: atom_id res chain seq x y z
N MET A 1 32.76 18.99 -10.16
CA MET A 1 31.90 18.63 -9.02
C MET A 1 30.60 18.08 -9.62
N PHE A 2 30.42 16.76 -9.68
CA PHE A 2 29.18 16.19 -10.21
C PHE A 2 28.10 16.33 -9.13
N GLN A 3 27.05 17.09 -9.43
CA GLN A 3 25.85 17.13 -8.62
C GLN A 3 25.20 15.74 -8.73
N ILE A 4 25.14 14.99 -7.64
CA ILE A 4 24.32 13.77 -7.59
C ILE A 4 22.88 14.26 -7.69
N ILE A 5 22.26 14.10 -8.86
CA ILE A 5 20.83 14.37 -9.03
C ILE A 5 20.09 13.21 -8.37
N ASN A 6 19.61 13.40 -7.14
CA ASN A 6 18.77 12.42 -6.48
C ASN A 6 17.44 12.31 -7.25
N LYS A 7 17.16 11.12 -7.79
CA LYS A 7 15.88 10.85 -8.46
C LYS A 7 14.74 10.94 -7.44
N PRO A 8 13.52 11.33 -7.86
CA PRO A 8 12.34 11.20 -7.02
C PRO A 8 12.11 9.75 -6.60
N ILE A 9 11.61 9.55 -5.37
CA ILE A 9 11.30 8.25 -4.80
C ILE A 9 9.89 7.84 -5.19
N LEU A 10 9.77 6.77 -5.99
CA LEU A 10 8.49 6.18 -6.35
C LEU A 10 8.29 4.88 -5.56
N ILE A 11 7.36 4.90 -4.62
CA ILE A 11 6.93 3.71 -3.88
C ILE A 11 5.72 3.12 -4.56
N ILE A 12 5.85 1.88 -5.01
CA ILE A 12 4.78 1.12 -5.66
C ILE A 12 4.27 0.07 -4.67
N GLN A 13 3.07 0.28 -4.16
CA GLN A 13 2.32 -0.78 -3.49
C GLN A 13 1.75 -1.72 -4.56
N ALA A 14 2.44 -2.84 -4.81
CA ALA A 14 2.02 -3.85 -5.77
C ALA A 14 1.65 -5.14 -5.05
N SER A 15 0.40 -5.60 -5.16
CA SER A 15 -0.02 -6.84 -4.49
C SER A 15 -1.14 -7.55 -5.22
N PRO A 16 -1.25 -8.88 -5.10
CA PRO A 16 -2.42 -9.61 -5.53
C PRO A 16 -3.70 -9.06 -4.87
N ILE A 17 -4.85 -9.38 -5.46
CA ILE A 17 -6.13 -9.04 -4.84
C ILE A 17 -6.28 -9.85 -3.54
N ARG A 18 -6.90 -9.26 -2.51
CA ARG A 18 -7.22 -9.89 -1.22
C ARG A 18 -6.05 -10.24 -0.31
N THR A 19 -4.94 -9.52 -0.41
CA THR A 19 -3.76 -9.66 0.47
C THR A 19 -3.64 -8.50 1.47
N ALA A 20 -4.74 -7.81 1.80
CA ALA A 20 -4.72 -6.58 2.60
C ALA A 20 -3.96 -5.40 1.95
N SER A 21 -3.86 -5.36 0.62
CA SER A 21 -3.22 -4.28 -0.14
C SER A 21 -3.74 -2.87 0.21
N ILE A 22 -5.04 -2.74 0.52
CA ILE A 22 -5.65 -1.45 0.90
C ILE A 22 -5.20 -0.98 2.28
N VAL A 23 -5.03 -1.90 3.24
CA VAL A 23 -4.42 -1.57 4.54
C VAL A 23 -2.99 -1.09 4.31
N LEU A 24 -2.21 -1.87 3.55
CA LEU A 24 -0.80 -1.59 3.31
C LEU A 24 -0.57 -0.22 2.66
N VAL A 25 -1.30 0.11 1.58
CA VAL A 25 -1.15 1.43 0.92
C VAL A 25 -1.58 2.58 1.83
N ASN A 26 -2.62 2.41 2.66
CA ASN A 26 -3.02 3.46 3.60
C ASN A 26 -1.98 3.66 4.70
N VAL A 27 -1.31 2.59 5.16
CA VAL A 27 -0.20 2.71 6.08
C VAL A 27 0.96 3.46 5.42
N LEU A 28 1.38 3.08 4.21
CA LEU A 28 2.47 3.76 3.48
C LEU A 28 2.18 5.24 3.25
N GLN A 29 0.97 5.55 2.78
CA GLN A 29 0.56 6.92 2.52
C GLN A 29 0.44 7.73 3.81
N GLY A 30 -0.03 7.11 4.89
CA GLY A 30 -0.10 7.73 6.21
C GLY A 30 1.26 7.89 6.88
N LEU A 31 2.24 7.04 6.57
CA LEU A 31 3.59 7.11 7.13
C LEU A 31 4.35 8.31 6.60
N ILE A 32 4.14 8.72 5.36
CA ILE A 32 4.78 9.89 4.76
C ILE A 32 3.93 11.11 5.09
N TYR A 33 4.44 12.01 5.93
CA TYR A 33 3.67 13.11 6.51
C TYR A 33 2.96 13.97 5.43
N GLU A 34 3.65 14.28 4.34
CA GLU A 34 3.12 15.12 3.27
C GLU A 34 2.08 14.43 2.39
N LEU A 35 2.04 13.10 2.43
CA LEU A 35 1.05 12.28 1.74
C LEU A 35 -0.11 11.88 2.65
N SER A 36 0.00 12.06 3.97
CA SER A 36 -0.92 11.46 4.94
C SER A 36 -2.37 11.91 4.78
N ASN A 37 -2.58 13.14 4.29
CA ASN A 37 -3.89 13.72 4.00
C ASN A 37 -4.23 13.76 2.50
N LYS A 38 -3.68 12.85 1.71
CA LYS A 38 -3.93 12.72 0.27
C LYS A 38 -4.74 11.46 -0.05
N PRO A 39 -5.51 11.45 -1.14
CA PRO A 39 -6.19 10.24 -1.60
C PRO A 39 -5.17 9.21 -2.12
N ILE A 40 -5.57 7.93 -2.11
CA ILE A 40 -4.78 6.88 -2.77
C ILE A 40 -4.69 7.16 -4.26
N LEU A 41 -3.48 6.94 -4.77
CA LEU A 41 -3.17 7.05 -6.19
C LEU A 41 -3.13 5.65 -6.78
N ASP A 42 -4.02 5.35 -7.71
CA ASP A 42 -3.98 4.08 -8.46
C ASP A 42 -3.13 4.27 -9.73
N MET A 43 -2.22 3.33 -9.99
CA MET A 43 -1.27 3.36 -11.10
C MET A 43 -1.97 3.28 -12.46
N THR A 44 -3.22 2.80 -12.51
CA THR A 44 -4.05 2.85 -13.72
C THR A 44 -4.29 4.29 -14.22
N ASN A 45 -4.06 5.30 -13.38
CA ASN A 45 -4.17 6.71 -13.74
C ASN A 45 -2.80 7.35 -14.04
N ASN A 46 -2.35 7.27 -15.29
CA ASN A 46 -1.05 7.78 -15.76
C ASN A 46 -0.78 9.26 -15.46
N ILE A 47 -1.83 10.09 -15.30
CA ILE A 47 -1.70 11.53 -14.98
C ILE A 47 -1.10 11.72 -13.58
N VAL A 48 -1.36 10.78 -12.68
CA VAL A 48 -1.06 10.90 -11.25
C VAL A 48 0.41 10.64 -10.93
N ILE A 49 1.09 9.83 -11.74
CA ILE A 49 2.49 9.43 -11.49
C ILE A 49 3.46 10.62 -11.66
N ASN A 50 3.10 11.64 -12.44
CA ASN A 50 3.99 12.78 -12.70
C ASN A 50 3.93 13.90 -11.64
N ASN A 51 2.99 13.85 -10.71
CA ASN A 51 2.79 14.91 -9.70
C ASN A 51 3.39 14.48 -8.36
N PHE A 52 4.72 14.57 -8.21
CA PHE A 52 5.41 14.24 -6.96
C PHE A 52 5.20 15.32 -5.90
N ILE A 53 5.01 14.88 -4.65
CA ILE A 53 4.94 15.76 -3.49
C ILE A 53 6.24 15.60 -2.72
N ASN A 54 7.02 16.67 -2.58
CA ASN A 54 8.34 16.63 -1.94
C ASN A 54 9.23 15.49 -2.48
N ASN A 55 9.28 15.37 -3.81
CA ASN A 55 10.09 14.36 -4.50
C ASN A 55 9.72 12.90 -4.17
N THR A 56 8.53 12.65 -3.58
CA THR A 56 8.06 11.32 -3.20
C THR A 56 6.63 11.08 -3.66
N ASN A 57 6.32 9.85 -4.07
CA ASN A 57 4.96 9.40 -4.34
C ASN A 57 4.75 7.95 -3.89
N VAL A 58 3.51 7.64 -3.49
CA VAL A 58 3.02 6.28 -3.25
C VAL A 58 1.90 5.99 -4.23
N VAL A 59 2.03 4.93 -5.01
CA VAL A 59 1.03 4.48 -5.98
C VAL A 59 0.67 3.02 -5.75
N ARG A 60 -0.57 2.65 -6.06
CA ARG A 60 -1.09 1.29 -5.90
C ARG A 60 -1.28 0.61 -7.25
N THR A 61 -1.01 -0.69 -7.31
CA THR A 61 -1.35 -1.54 -8.46
C THR A 61 -1.59 -3.00 -8.05
N HIS A 62 -2.30 -3.74 -8.90
CA HIS A 62 -2.34 -5.21 -8.87
C HIS A 62 -1.41 -5.85 -9.90
N TYR A 63 -0.67 -5.06 -10.67
CA TYR A 63 0.29 -5.55 -11.65
C TYR A 63 1.59 -5.99 -10.96
N LEU A 64 1.98 -7.26 -11.16
CA LEU A 64 3.06 -7.92 -10.41
C LEU A 64 4.34 -8.16 -11.22
N ASP A 65 4.41 -7.69 -12.46
CA ASP A 65 5.67 -7.73 -13.23
C ASP A 65 6.58 -6.58 -12.78
N PHE A 66 7.34 -6.83 -11.73
CA PHE A 66 8.24 -5.83 -11.15
C PHE A 66 9.38 -5.48 -12.09
N ASN A 67 9.85 -6.41 -12.93
CA ASN A 67 10.89 -6.15 -13.92
C ASN A 67 10.41 -5.13 -14.95
N TYR A 68 9.19 -5.30 -15.45
CA TYR A 68 8.57 -4.32 -16.34
C TYR A 68 8.45 -2.95 -15.68
N LEU A 69 7.93 -2.89 -14.44
CA LEU A 69 7.76 -1.61 -13.72
C LEU A 69 9.10 -0.92 -13.43
N MET A 70 10.14 -1.69 -13.05
CA MET A 70 11.50 -1.16 -12.88
C MET A 70 12.07 -0.62 -14.18
N ASN A 71 11.88 -1.31 -15.31
CA ASN A 71 12.34 -0.82 -16.61
C ASN A 71 11.59 0.44 -17.04
N LEU A 72 10.27 0.48 -16.82
CA LEU A 72 9.41 1.60 -17.18
C LEU A 72 9.75 2.87 -16.39
N TYR A 73 9.99 2.75 -15.08
CA TYR A 73 10.10 3.89 -14.17
C TYR A 73 11.54 4.18 -13.69
N GLY A 74 12.43 3.19 -13.67
CA GLY A 74 13.76 3.26 -13.05
C GLY A 74 14.73 4.25 -13.72
N LYS A 75 14.46 4.68 -14.96
CA LYS A 75 15.23 5.78 -15.59
C LYS A 75 14.92 7.13 -14.94
N LYS A 76 13.69 7.35 -14.49
CA LYS A 76 13.20 8.63 -13.95
C LYS A 76 13.19 8.68 -12.43
N TYR A 77 12.96 7.54 -11.77
CA TYR A 77 12.70 7.46 -10.34
C TYR A 77 13.56 6.40 -9.67
N ASP A 78 13.78 6.55 -8.37
CA ASP A 78 14.24 5.47 -7.50
C ASP A 78 13.01 4.67 -7.06
N VAL A 79 12.89 3.45 -7.61
CA VAL A 79 11.68 2.63 -7.52
C VAL A 79 11.79 1.60 -6.41
N TYR A 80 10.82 1.63 -5.49
CA TYR A 80 10.70 0.69 -4.38
C TYR A 80 9.34 0.01 -4.41
N PHE A 81 9.30 -1.28 -4.09
CA PHE A 81 8.08 -2.06 -4.04
C PHE A 81 7.75 -2.46 -2.61
N VAL A 82 6.48 -2.25 -2.23
CA VAL A 82 5.96 -2.71 -0.96
C VAL A 82 4.73 -3.57 -1.22
N CYS A 83 4.88 -4.86 -0.96
CA CYS A 83 3.96 -5.88 -1.39
C CYS A 83 3.33 -6.57 -0.18
N SER A 84 2.19 -7.20 -0.43
CA SER A 84 1.54 -8.11 0.47
C SER A 84 1.21 -9.40 -0.27
N GLU A 85 1.30 -10.52 0.42
CA GLU A 85 0.94 -11.85 -0.05
C GLU A 85 -0.02 -12.52 0.93
N ARG A 86 -0.51 -13.71 0.61
CA ARG A 86 -1.44 -14.45 1.46
C ARG A 86 -1.10 -15.93 1.43
N GLN A 87 -0.19 -16.33 2.31
CA GLN A 87 0.39 -17.67 2.32
C GLN A 87 -0.65 -18.77 2.52
N GLU A 88 -1.63 -18.56 3.40
CA GLU A 88 -2.66 -19.56 3.70
C GLU A 88 -3.63 -19.82 2.54
N LYS A 89 -3.59 -18.97 1.49
CA LYS A 89 -4.35 -19.15 0.25
C LYS A 89 -3.47 -19.46 -0.96
N GLY A 90 -2.15 -19.63 -0.77
CA GLY A 90 -1.21 -19.85 -1.87
C GLY A 90 -1.08 -18.67 -2.84
N VAL A 91 -1.50 -17.47 -2.43
CA VAL A 91 -1.42 -16.26 -3.25
C VAL A 91 -0.12 -15.55 -2.92
N LEU A 92 0.95 -15.93 -3.61
CA LEU A 92 2.34 -15.56 -3.29
C LEU A 92 2.93 -14.59 -4.31
N ILE A 93 3.84 -13.74 -3.84
CA ILE A 93 4.76 -13.03 -4.73
C ILE A 93 5.85 -14.01 -5.17
N ASP A 94 6.30 -13.89 -6.42
CA ASP A 94 7.37 -14.71 -6.98
C ASP A 94 8.61 -14.71 -6.07
N SER A 95 9.10 -15.90 -5.76
CA SER A 95 10.25 -16.12 -4.88
C SER A 95 11.53 -15.42 -5.36
N GLY A 96 11.69 -15.21 -6.67
CA GLY A 96 12.85 -14.52 -7.25
C GLY A 96 12.99 -13.06 -6.77
N TYR A 97 11.91 -12.45 -6.29
CA TYR A 97 11.92 -11.07 -5.80
C TYR A 97 12.26 -10.92 -4.31
N ARG A 98 12.25 -12.01 -3.52
CA ARG A 98 12.40 -11.97 -2.06
C ARG A 98 13.74 -11.41 -1.57
N ASN A 99 14.78 -11.52 -2.38
CA ASN A 99 16.14 -11.08 -2.05
C ASN A 99 16.48 -9.69 -2.61
N MET A 100 15.54 -9.03 -3.30
CA MET A 100 15.77 -7.71 -3.87
C MET A 100 15.69 -6.62 -2.80
N ARG A 101 16.72 -5.77 -2.74
CA ARG A 101 16.84 -4.74 -1.70
C ARG A 101 15.74 -3.66 -1.76
N ASN A 102 15.15 -3.46 -2.94
CA ASN A 102 14.10 -2.48 -3.17
C ASN A 102 12.69 -3.11 -3.15
N ILE A 103 12.53 -4.32 -2.58
CA ILE A 103 11.25 -5.02 -2.48
C ILE A 103 11.05 -5.52 -1.05
N ILE A 104 9.90 -5.19 -0.44
CA ILE A 104 9.45 -5.77 0.83
C ILE A 104 8.14 -6.50 0.61
N ILE A 105 8.00 -7.70 1.18
CA ILE A 105 6.79 -8.53 1.06
C ILE A 105 6.25 -8.86 2.45
N PHE A 106 5.06 -8.36 2.79
CA PHE A 106 4.35 -8.65 4.03
C PHE A 106 3.41 -9.83 3.85
N ASP A 107 3.34 -10.75 4.81
CA ASP A 107 2.25 -11.72 4.83
C ASP A 107 0.93 -11.06 5.26
N TYR A 108 -0.19 -11.57 4.75
CA TYR A 108 -1.53 -11.11 5.06
C TYR A 108 -1.80 -11.07 6.57
N ALA A 109 -1.31 -12.06 7.32
CA ALA A 109 -1.50 -12.12 8.77
C ALA A 109 -0.82 -10.96 9.51
N GLU A 110 0.29 -10.43 8.99
CA GLU A 110 0.96 -9.24 9.57
C GLU A 110 0.09 -7.98 9.44
N LEU A 111 -0.77 -7.93 8.43
CA LEU A 111 -1.58 -6.76 8.06
C LEU A 111 -3.04 -6.87 8.53
N LEU A 112 -3.43 -8.01 9.09
CA LEU A 112 -4.79 -8.26 9.55
C LEU A 112 -4.97 -7.80 11.00
N GLU A 113 -5.97 -6.95 11.22
CA GLU A 113 -6.37 -6.54 12.57
C GLU A 113 -7.01 -7.71 13.31
N THR A 114 -6.45 -8.05 14.47
CA THR A 114 -6.93 -9.11 15.37
C THR A 114 -6.82 -8.65 16.83
N PRO A 115 -7.42 -9.34 17.81
CA PRO A 115 -7.25 -8.98 19.23
C PRO A 115 -5.78 -8.91 19.69
N THR A 116 -4.88 -9.63 19.03
CA THR A 116 -3.43 -9.63 19.33
C THR A 116 -2.60 -8.82 18.33
N ASN A 117 -3.18 -8.37 17.22
CA ASN A 117 -2.53 -7.53 16.21
C ASN A 117 -3.36 -6.26 15.97
N ALA A 118 -3.28 -5.31 16.90
CA ALA A 118 -3.96 -4.03 16.77
C ALA A 118 -3.36 -3.14 15.66
N ILE A 119 -4.09 -2.10 15.24
CA ILE A 119 -3.62 -1.09 14.27
C ILE A 119 -2.21 -0.59 14.57
N ASP A 120 -1.90 -0.35 15.85
CA ASP A 120 -0.59 0.11 16.29
C ASP A 120 0.53 -0.88 15.93
N ASN A 121 0.29 -2.18 16.16
CA ASN A 121 1.24 -3.23 15.83
C ASN A 121 1.41 -3.38 14.32
N ILE A 122 0.33 -3.26 13.55
CA ILE A 122 0.37 -3.29 12.07
C ILE A 122 1.25 -2.14 11.55
N VAL A 123 0.98 -0.90 11.99
CA VAL A 123 1.72 0.29 11.56
C VAL A 123 3.19 0.18 11.96
N ASP A 124 3.47 -0.23 13.20
CA ASP A 124 4.85 -0.31 13.70
C ASP A 124 5.64 -1.41 12.98
N THR A 125 4.98 -2.52 12.61
CA THR A 125 5.57 -3.60 11.80
C THR A 125 5.92 -3.12 10.39
N VAL A 126 5.00 -2.43 9.73
CA VAL A 126 5.23 -1.86 8.40
C VAL A 126 6.35 -0.82 8.46
N TYR A 127 6.30 0.12 9.40
CA TYR A 127 7.31 1.15 9.58
C TYR A 127 8.71 0.58 9.74
N LYS A 128 8.90 -0.36 10.68
CA LYS A 128 10.23 -0.97 10.98
C LYS A 128 10.89 -1.61 9.76
N ARG A 129 10.11 -2.21 8.86
CA ARG A 129 10.61 -2.82 7.63
C ARG A 129 10.81 -1.78 6.54
N PHE A 130 9.85 -0.87 6.39
CA PHE A 130 9.85 0.16 5.35
C PHE A 130 11.03 1.13 5.46
N ILE A 131 11.33 1.65 6.67
CA ILE A 131 12.43 2.61 6.85
C ILE A 131 13.82 2.04 6.55
N LYS A 132 13.99 0.72 6.59
CA LYS A 132 15.27 0.07 6.28
C LYS A 132 15.53 0.01 4.77
N MET A 133 14.47 0.10 3.96
CA MET A 133 14.55 0.03 2.51
C MET A 133 14.74 1.41 1.88
N ILE A 134 14.09 2.43 2.44
CA ILE A 134 14.18 3.78 1.90
C ILE A 134 15.51 4.41 2.37
N PRO A 135 16.38 4.85 1.44
CA PRO A 135 17.63 5.50 1.81
C PRO A 135 17.35 6.78 2.60
N ASN A 136 18.31 7.23 3.40
CA ASN A 136 18.19 8.42 4.24
C ASN A 136 17.75 9.62 3.37
N SER A 137 16.45 9.88 3.39
CA SER A 137 15.75 10.82 2.52
C SER A 137 15.22 11.94 3.39
N ASP A 138 15.06 13.13 2.82
CA ASP A 138 14.37 14.27 3.47
C ASP A 138 12.87 14.02 3.74
N ILE A 139 12.39 12.77 3.58
CA ILE A 139 11.03 12.34 3.88
C ILE A 139 10.81 12.34 5.39
N ILE A 140 9.74 13.02 5.82
CA ILE A 140 9.29 13.01 7.20
C ILE A 140 8.34 11.84 7.41
N PHE A 141 8.77 10.86 8.21
CA PHE A 141 7.93 9.72 8.58
C PHE A 141 7.18 9.95 9.90
N SER A 142 5.92 9.53 9.96
CA SER A 142 5.09 9.60 11.18
C SER A 142 4.17 8.39 11.31
N THR A 143 4.48 7.55 12.30
CA THR A 143 3.58 6.44 12.68
C THR A 143 2.26 6.96 13.26
N LEU A 144 2.25 8.16 13.85
CA LEU A 144 1.05 8.79 14.38
C LEU A 144 0.03 9.10 13.27
N THR A 145 0.48 9.68 12.15
CA THR A 145 -0.40 9.96 11.00
C THR A 145 -0.87 8.69 10.32
N ALA A 146 -0.02 7.66 10.24
CA ALA A 146 -0.41 6.35 9.72
C ALA A 146 -1.49 5.67 10.58
N LYS A 147 -1.30 5.65 11.91
CA LYS A 147 -2.28 5.10 12.87
C LYS A 147 -3.61 5.86 12.79
N LYS A 148 -3.56 7.20 12.75
CA LYS A 148 -4.75 8.04 12.57
C LYS A 148 -5.48 7.69 11.28
N ARG A 149 -4.78 7.69 10.15
CA ARG A 149 -5.35 7.38 8.84
C ARG A 149 -6.03 6.01 8.79
N LEU A 150 -5.40 4.99 9.37
CA LEU A 150 -5.96 3.63 9.36
C LEU A 150 -7.22 3.52 10.26
N ARG A 151 -7.24 4.21 11.41
CA ARG A 151 -8.44 4.30 12.26
C ARG A 151 -9.58 5.04 11.55
N GLU A 152 -9.28 6.15 10.88
CA GLU A 152 -10.29 6.91 10.13
C GLU A 152 -10.84 6.09 8.95
N MET A 153 -9.99 5.34 8.24
CA MET A 153 -10.41 4.38 7.22
C MET A 153 -11.37 3.32 7.79
N ASN A 154 -11.01 2.69 8.91
CA ASN A 154 -11.83 1.68 9.56
C ASN A 154 -13.18 2.25 10.01
N ASN A 155 -13.18 3.42 10.67
CA ASN A 155 -14.39 4.11 11.07
C ASN A 155 -15.28 4.45 9.87
N TYR A 156 -14.68 4.91 8.76
CA TYR A 156 -15.43 5.19 7.53
C TYR A 156 -16.02 3.92 6.93
N TYR A 157 -15.26 2.82 6.91
CA TYR A 157 -15.75 1.53 6.41
C TYR A 157 -17.02 1.08 7.12
N GLU A 158 -17.12 1.25 8.44
CA GLU A 158 -18.33 0.91 9.20
C GLU A 158 -19.58 1.66 8.70
N THR A 159 -19.41 2.88 8.18
CA THR A 159 -20.52 3.68 7.62
C THR A 159 -20.94 3.24 6.21
N ILE A 160 -20.09 2.47 5.50
CA ILE A 160 -20.31 2.08 4.10
C ILE A 160 -20.35 0.57 3.89
N LYS A 161 -20.15 -0.26 4.93
CA LYS A 161 -20.02 -1.72 4.81
C LYS A 161 -21.22 -2.41 4.17
N THR A 162 -22.42 -1.83 4.26
CA THR A 162 -23.65 -2.35 3.63
C THR A 162 -23.94 -1.75 2.26
N ARG A 163 -23.13 -0.78 1.80
CA ARG A 163 -23.25 -0.23 0.44
C ARG A 163 -22.74 -1.24 -0.59
N PRO A 164 -23.21 -1.17 -1.85
CA PRO A 164 -22.71 -2.02 -2.93
C PRO A 164 -21.22 -1.79 -3.18
N PHE A 165 -20.54 -2.79 -3.75
CA PHE A 165 -19.12 -2.72 -4.08
C PHE A 165 -18.76 -1.60 -5.08
N THR A 166 -19.73 -1.15 -5.88
CA THR A 166 -19.58 0.00 -6.79
C THR A 166 -19.44 1.34 -6.05
N TYR A 167 -19.80 1.40 -4.76
CA TYR A 167 -19.55 2.57 -3.94
C TYR A 167 -18.08 2.60 -3.50
N ILE A 168 -17.35 3.66 -3.88
CA ILE A 168 -15.92 3.79 -3.62
C ILE A 168 -15.64 5.06 -2.83
N ASN A 169 -14.91 4.93 -1.73
CA ASN A 169 -14.24 6.06 -1.13
C ASN A 169 -12.84 6.20 -1.75
N ILE A 170 -12.67 7.18 -2.63
CA ILE A 170 -11.41 7.39 -3.36
C ILE A 170 -10.27 7.76 -2.40
N PHE A 171 -10.57 8.43 -1.28
CA PHE A 171 -9.54 8.86 -0.34
C PHE A 171 -8.79 7.68 0.29
N TYR A 172 -9.51 6.66 0.76
CA TYR A 172 -8.97 5.45 1.36
C TYR A 172 -8.90 4.25 0.42
N GLY A 173 -9.44 4.36 -0.80
CA GLY A 173 -9.51 3.25 -1.77
C GLY A 173 -10.34 2.05 -1.32
N ILE A 174 -11.24 2.25 -0.34
CA ILE A 174 -12.14 1.20 0.17
C ILE A 174 -13.48 1.26 -0.55
N HIS A 175 -14.08 0.08 -0.74
CA HIS A 175 -15.38 -0.07 -1.37
C HIS A 175 -16.48 -0.38 -0.33
N GLY A 176 -17.74 -0.23 -0.70
CA GLY A 176 -18.84 -0.86 0.03
C GLY A 176 -18.72 -2.38 -0.02
N SER A 177 -19.17 -3.09 1.02
CA SER A 177 -19.08 -4.56 1.11
C SER A 177 -17.66 -5.14 0.89
N HIS A 178 -16.60 -4.34 0.95
CA HIS A 178 -15.24 -4.73 0.55
C HIS A 178 -14.68 -5.94 1.32
N ARG A 179 -15.10 -6.11 2.59
CA ARG A 179 -14.72 -7.27 3.42
C ARG A 179 -15.68 -8.45 3.29
N SER A 180 -16.82 -8.23 2.65
CA SER A 180 -17.91 -9.17 2.52
C SER A 180 -18.07 -9.70 1.10
N VAL A 181 -17.19 -9.36 0.15
CA VAL A 181 -17.29 -9.84 -1.23
C VAL A 181 -16.06 -10.61 -1.72
N ASP A 182 -16.34 -11.75 -2.36
CA ASP A 182 -15.95 -12.09 -3.73
C ASP A 182 -14.78 -11.38 -4.45
N SER A 183 -13.83 -12.09 -5.09
CA SER A 183 -12.89 -11.48 -6.06
C SER A 183 -13.60 -11.04 -7.34
N SER A 184 -14.82 -11.54 -7.57
CA SER A 184 -15.74 -11.15 -8.63
C SER A 184 -16.83 -10.20 -8.12
N GLY A 185 -16.74 -9.74 -6.86
CA GLY A 185 -17.71 -8.82 -6.24
C GLY A 185 -18.96 -9.48 -5.66
N ASN A 186 -19.05 -10.82 -5.63
CA ASN A 186 -20.19 -11.53 -5.03
C ASN A 186 -20.06 -11.58 -3.50
N LEU A 187 -21.16 -11.52 -2.77
CA LEU A 187 -21.11 -11.65 -1.31
C LEU A 187 -20.52 -13.00 -0.88
N LEU A 188 -19.55 -12.96 0.05
CA LEU A 188 -19.08 -14.14 0.77
C LEU A 188 -20.22 -14.70 1.61
N PRO A 189 -20.36 -16.04 1.71
CA PRO A 189 -21.36 -16.63 2.60
C PRO A 189 -21.11 -16.13 4.02
N THR A 190 -22.13 -15.53 4.62
CA THR A 190 -22.10 -15.16 6.04
C THR A 190 -21.95 -16.43 6.84
N SER A 191 -20.85 -16.58 7.59
CA SER A 191 -20.76 -17.60 8.63
C SER A 191 -21.89 -17.35 9.63
N LYS A 192 -22.83 -18.30 9.70
CA LYS A 192 -23.80 -18.38 10.79
C LYS A 192 -23.10 -18.81 12.07
#